data_AF-A0A972F975-F1
#
_entry.id   AF-A0A972F975-F1
#
_cell.length_a   1.000
_cell.length_b   1.000
_cell.length_c   1.000
_cell.angle_alpha   90.00
_cell.angle_beta   90.00
_cell.angle_gamma   90.00
#
_symmetry.space_group_name_H-M   'P 1'
#
loop_
_entity.id
_entity.type
_entity.pdbx_description
1 polymer ?
#
loop_
_entity_poly.entity_id
_entity_poly.type
_entity_poly.pdbx_seq_one_letter_code
_entity_poly.pdbx_strand_id
1 'polypeptide(L)' 'MAVPSETPQDTLVTFLPHRLNRQPVVVRGLTADELWICAGLSAAAGFALGLPLAWLTHSNAMVPTLI' A
#
# COMPACT_ATOMS: atom_id res chain seq x y z
N MET A 1 -23.44 -15.16 55.86
CA MET A 1 -22.21 -15.26 55.04
C MET A 1 -22.65 -15.18 53.59
N ALA A 2 -22.50 -14.01 52.95
CA ALA A 2 -22.93 -13.80 51.56
C ALA A 2 -21.72 -14.04 50.64
N VAL A 3 -21.90 -14.93 49.65
CA VAL A 3 -20.93 -15.20 48.59
C VAL A 3 -20.84 -13.95 47.70
N PRO A 4 -19.65 -13.40 47.40
CA PRO A 4 -19.56 -12.28 46.47
C PRO A 4 -19.89 -12.80 45.07
N SER A 5 -20.89 -12.19 44.44
CA SER A 5 -21.29 -12.42 43.06
C SER A 5 -20.14 -12.05 42.12
N GLU A 6 -19.57 -13.06 41.44
CA GLU A 6 -18.66 -12.86 40.31
C GLU A 6 -19.35 -11.98 39.27
N THR A 7 -18.82 -10.78 39.06
CA THR A 7 -19.23 -9.91 37.96
C THR A 7 -18.57 -10.49 36.71
N PRO A 8 -19.32 -10.87 35.66
CA PRO A 8 -18.72 -11.20 34.38
C PRO A 8 -18.13 -9.90 33.83
N GLN A 9 -16.86 -9.64 34.10
CA GLN A 9 -16.07 -8.64 33.40
C GLN A 9 -15.73 -9.18 32.00
N ASP A 10 -16.74 -9.62 31.27
CA ASP A 10 -16.66 -9.65 29.82
C ASP A 10 -16.72 -8.20 29.35
N THR A 11 -15.90 -7.87 28.35
CA THR A 11 -16.09 -6.84 27.30
C THR A 11 -14.87 -5.93 27.08
N LEU A 12 -13.83 -5.97 27.92
CA LEU A 12 -12.55 -5.34 27.57
C LEU A 12 -11.48 -6.40 27.35
N VAL A 13 -11.53 -7.01 26.16
CA VAL A 13 -10.37 -7.62 25.53
C VAL A 13 -9.38 -6.49 25.23
N THR A 14 -8.64 -6.04 26.25
CA THR A 14 -7.57 -5.03 26.23
C THR A 14 -6.32 -5.53 25.47
N PHE A 15 -6.52 -6.42 24.49
CA PHE A 15 -5.46 -7.04 23.73
C PHE A 15 -5.83 -7.23 22.25
N LEU A 16 -6.70 -6.40 21.65
CA LEU A 16 -6.56 -6.18 20.21
C LEU A 16 -5.45 -5.14 20.04
N PRO A 17 -4.24 -5.55 19.60
CA PRO A 17 -3.18 -4.58 19.37
C PRO A 17 -3.70 -3.56 18.37
N HIS A 18 -3.35 -2.29 18.54
CA HIS A 18 -3.69 -1.20 17.61
C HIS A 18 -3.31 -1.48 16.13
N ARG A 19 -2.55 -2.55 15.88
CA ARG A 19 -2.12 -3.07 14.57
C ARG A 19 -3.14 -3.99 13.89
N LEU A 20 -4.14 -4.49 14.61
CA LEU A 20 -5.19 -5.38 14.07
C LEU A 20 -6.43 -4.58 13.60
N ASN A 21 -6.53 -3.30 13.96
CA ASN A 21 -7.63 -2.40 13.57
C ASN A 21 -7.22 -1.28 12.60
N ARG A 22 -5.95 -1.19 12.19
CA ARG A 22 -5.59 -0.43 10.99
C ARG A 22 -5.85 -1.31 9.79
N GLN A 23 -7.04 -1.16 9.20
CA GLN A 23 -7.33 -1.80 7.93
C GLN A 23 -6.29 -1.31 6.90
N PRO A 24 -5.57 -2.22 6.21
CA PRO A 24 -4.69 -1.80 5.13
C PRO A 24 -5.55 -1.05 4.11
N VAL A 25 -5.04 0.09 3.62
CA VAL A 25 -5.75 0.88 2.62
C VAL A 25 -5.77 0.04 1.34
N VAL A 26 -6.95 -0.49 1.00
CA VAL A 26 -7.18 -1.25 -0.22
C VAL A 26 -7.83 -0.30 -1.23
N VAL A 27 -7.16 -0.05 -2.34
CA VAL A 27 -7.65 0.79 -3.43
C VAL A 27 -7.88 -0.10 -4.64
N ARG A 28 -9.12 -0.17 -5.12
CA ARG A 28 -9.52 -0.94 -6.31
C ARG A 28 -9.17 -2.44 -6.26
N GLY A 29 -9.12 -3.02 -5.07
CA GLY A 29 -8.80 -4.45 -4.85
C GLY A 29 -7.31 -4.74 -4.65
N LEU A 30 -6.45 -3.70 -4.64
CA LEU A 30 -5.03 -3.80 -4.34
C LEU A 30 -4.72 -3.17 -3.00
N THR A 31 -3.89 -3.83 -2.21
CA THR A 31 -3.26 -3.22 -1.04
C THR A 31 -2.34 -2.08 -1.46
N ALA A 32 -2.13 -1.10 -0.57
CA ALA A 32 -1.22 0.02 -0.83
C ALA A 32 0.18 -0.44 -1.27
N ASP A 33 0.69 -1.53 -0.68
CA ASP A 33 1.99 -2.11 -1.04
C ASP A 33 2.02 -2.61 -2.49
N GLU A 34 0.99 -3.34 -2.93
CA GLU A 34 0.88 -3.82 -4.31
C GLU A 34 0.78 -2.67 -5.31
N LEU A 35 0.08 -1.59 -4.96
CA LEU A 35 0.00 -0.40 -5.81
C LEU A 35 1.35 0.28 -5.98
N TRP A 36 2.12 0.46 -4.91
CA TRP A 36 3.45 1.05 -4.99
C TRP A 36 4.41 0.19 -5.83
N ILE A 37 4.33 -1.13 -5.68
CA ILE A 37 5.12 -2.07 -6.48
C ILE A 37 4.74 -1.96 -7.96
N CYS A 38 3.45 -2.04 -8.29
CA CYS A 38 2.99 -1.90 -9.67
C CYS A 38 3.38 -0.56 -10.28
N ALA A 39 3.15 0.55 -9.57
CA ALA A 39 3.51 1.89 -10.04
C ALA A 39 5.02 2.01 -10.28
N GLY A 40 5.85 1.54 -9.34
CA GLY A 40 7.30 1.54 -9.48
C GLY A 40 7.78 0.68 -10.66
N LEU A 41 7.22 -0.52 -10.83
CA LEU A 41 7.60 -1.42 -11.91
C LEU A 41 7.21 -0.86 -13.29
N SER A 42 6.01 -0.30 -13.41
CA SER A 42 5.55 0.35 -14.65
C SER A 42 6.38 1.59 -14.98
N ALA A 43 6.72 2.41 -13.99
CA ALA A 43 7.59 3.57 -14.19
C ALA A 43 9.00 3.14 -14.63
N ALA A 44 9.59 2.14 -13.96
CA ALA A 44 10.91 1.61 -14.32
C ALA A 44 10.93 1.01 -15.73
N ALA A 45 9.92 0.22 -16.09
CA ALA A 45 9.78 -0.35 -17.43
C ALA A 45 9.61 0.76 -18.49
N GLY A 46 8.76 1.75 -18.22
CA GLY A 46 8.57 2.91 -19.10
C GLY A 46 9.86 3.70 -19.30
N PHE A 47 10.68 3.88 -18.26
CA PHE A 47 11.96 4.56 -18.35
C PHE A 47 12.99 3.74 -19.14
N ALA A 48 13.08 2.44 -18.85
CA ALA A 48 14.00 1.52 -19.51
C ALA A 48 13.70 1.37 -21.01
N LEU A 49 12.44 1.50 -21.43
CA LEU A 49 12.04 1.46 -22.83
C LEU A 49 12.05 2.85 -23.48
N GLY A 50 11.63 3.89 -22.76
CA GLY A 50 11.52 5.26 -23.27
C GLY A 50 12.87 5.91 -23.53
N LEU A 51 13.87 5.68 -22.66
CA LEU A 51 15.19 6.31 -22.81
C LEU A 51 15.95 5.81 -24.06
N PRO A 52 16.04 4.48 -24.32
CA PRO A 52 16.65 4.00 -25.56
C PRO A 52 15.88 4.43 -26.80
N LEU A 53 14.55 4.50 -26.72
CA LEU A 53 13.71 4.89 -27.83
C LEU A 53 13.85 6.39 -28.16
N ALA A 54 13.95 7.25 -27.14
CA ALA A 54 14.25 8.67 -27.31
C ALA A 54 15.63 8.89 -27.94
N TRP A 55 16.62 8.11 -27.54
CA TRP A 55 17.96 8.15 -28.12
C TRP A 55 17.95 7.71 -29.58
N LEU A 56 17.31 6.58 -29.90
CA LEU A 56 17.20 6.06 -31.26
C LEU A 56 16.49 7.04 -32.21
N THR A 57 15.46 7.72 -31.71
CA THR A 57 14.68 8.68 -32.50
C THR A 57 15.30 10.08 -32.54
N HIS A 58 16.39 10.32 -31.79
CA HIS A 58 16.97 11.66 -31.56
C HIS A 58 15.91 12.70 -31.13
N SER A 59 14.79 12.25 -30.55
CA SER A 59 13.62 13.08 -30.27
C SER A 59 13.50 13.35 -28.79
N ASN A 60 13.71 14.62 -28.42
CA ASN A 60 13.58 15.06 -27.03
C ASN A 60 12.13 14.97 -26.52
N ALA A 61 11.14 14.85 -27.41
CA ALA A 61 9.73 14.66 -27.05
C ALA A 61 9.45 13.27 -26.47
N MET A 62 10.32 12.28 -26.75
CA MET A 62 10.17 10.92 -26.23
C MET A 62 10.87 10.70 -24.89
N VAL A 63 11.58 11.69 -24.38
CA VAL A 63 12.19 11.61 -23.06
C VAL A 63 11.08 11.50 -22.01
N PRO A 64 11.12 10.50 -21.11
CA PRO A 64 10.15 10.40 -20.03
C PRO A 64 10.20 11.68 -19.18
N THR A 65 9.08 12.41 -19.07
CA THR A 65 8.97 13.63 -18.25
C THR A 65 8.11 13.34 -17.01
N LEU A 66 8.39 14.07 -15.92
CA LEU A 66 7.79 13.85 -14.59
C LEU A 66 6.64 14.83 -14.29
N ILE A 67 6.06 15.49 -15.29
CA ILE A 67 5.09 16.60 -15.13
C ILE A 67 3.74 16.23 -15.73
#